data_AF-A0A434GP32-F1
#
_entry.id   AF-A0A434GP32-F1
#
_cell.length_a   1.000
_cell.length_b   1.000
_cell.length_c   1.000
_cell.angle_alpha   90.00
_cell.angle_beta   90.00
_cell.angle_gamma   90.00
#
_symmetry.space_group_name_H-M   'P 1'
#
loop_
_entity.id
_entity.type
_entity.pdbx_description
1 polymer ?
#
loop_
_entity_poly.entity_id
_entity_poly.type
_entity_poly.pdbx_seq_one_letter_code
_entity_poly.pdbx_strand_id
1 'polypeptide(L)'
;GFVVTPLATGLRVGGAVELGGIERRPNYARSKALLQKAQKFLPGLDPSGGREWMGFRPSLPDSVPVIGGAPGKRPVVYAFGHGHLGLTQAAATGRLIRDLVLGQTPPIELAPFSPQRF
;
A
#
# COMPACT_ATOMS: atom_id res chain seq x y z
N GLY A 1 -2.37 -7.55 -14.88
CA GLY A 1 -2.53 -6.22 -15.49
C GLY A 1 -1.36 -5.33 -15.11
N PHE A 2 -1.31 -4.10 -15.61
CA PHE A 2 -0.34 -3.09 -15.17
C PHE A 2 -1.00 -1.72 -15.22
N VAL A 3 -0.44 -0.76 -14.49
CA VAL A 3 -0.91 0.62 -14.46
C VAL A 3 0.25 1.52 -14.87
N VAL A 4 -0.06 2.50 -15.72
CA VAL A 4 0.83 3.62 -16.03
C VAL A 4 0.24 4.86 -15.38
N THR A 5 1.01 5.53 -14.53
CA THR A 5 0.58 6.76 -13.85
C THR A 5 1.53 7.89 -14.23
N PRO A 6 1.03 9.01 -14.78
CA PRO A 6 1.85 10.21 -14.93
C PRO A 6 2.11 10.86 -13.57
N LEU A 7 3.37 11.21 -13.34
CA LEU A 7 3.84 11.94 -12.17
C LEU A 7 4.59 13.20 -12.64
N ALA A 8 4.78 14.17 -11.74
CA ALA A 8 5.59 15.36 -12.04
C ALA A 8 7.03 15.03 -12.46
N THR A 9 7.54 13.85 -12.07
CA THR A 9 8.89 13.36 -12.39
C THR A 9 8.94 12.37 -13.56
N GLY A 10 7.83 12.18 -14.28
CA GLY A 10 7.74 11.25 -15.42
C GLY A 10 6.70 10.15 -15.24
N LEU A 11 6.81 9.08 -16.02
CA LEU A 11 5.85 7.98 -16.03
C LEU A 11 6.25 6.87 -15.06
N ARG A 12 5.31 6.48 -14.18
CA ARG A 12 5.47 5.29 -13.33
C ARG A 12 4.74 4.11 -13.96
N VAL A 13 5.47 3.05 -14.25
CA VAL A 13 4.92 1.76 -14.70
C VAL A 13 4.98 0.77 -13.54
N GLY A 14 3.84 0.22 -13.13
CA GLY A 14 3.76 -0.70 -12.00
C GLY A 14 2.67 -1.76 -12.16
N GLY A 15 2.70 -2.76 -11.28
CA GLY A 15 1.68 -3.83 -11.27
C GLY A 15 2.19 -5.22 -10.90
N ALA A 16 3.49 -5.39 -10.66
CA ALA A 16 4.03 -6.65 -10.18
C ALA A 16 3.86 -6.79 -8.66
N VAL A 17 3.51 -8.01 -8.24
CA VAL A 17 3.42 -8.44 -6.84
C VAL A 17 4.16 -9.77 -6.72
N GLU A 18 4.89 -9.95 -5.62
CA GLU A 18 5.55 -11.20 -5.27
C GLU A 18 5.29 -11.53 -3.80
N LEU A 19 5.12 -12.82 -3.49
CA LEU A 19 5.17 -13.34 -2.13
C LEU A 19 6.59 -13.87 -1.90
N GLY A 20 7.45 -13.05 -1.31
CA GLY A 20 8.89 -13.32 -1.21
C GLY A 20 9.53 -13.04 0.14
N GLY A 21 8.74 -12.72 1.17
CA GLY A 21 9.27 -12.25 2.47
C GLY A 21 9.79 -10.80 2.43
N ILE A 22 10.45 -10.38 3.50
CA ILE A 22 10.93 -8.99 3.69
C ILE A 22 12.44 -8.80 3.45
N GLU A 23 13.18 -9.89 3.26
CA GLU A 23 14.65 -9.85 3.08
C GLU A 23 15.08 -10.09 1.63
N ARG A 24 14.17 -10.62 0.81
CA ARG A 24 14.48 -10.98 -0.56
C ARG A 24 14.75 -9.74 -1.40
N ARG A 25 15.86 -9.77 -2.13
CA ARG A 25 16.25 -8.70 -3.05
C ARG A 25 15.23 -8.55 -4.21
N PRO A 26 15.13 -7.37 -4.82
CA PRO A 26 14.24 -7.14 -5.96
C PRO A 26 14.53 -8.08 -7.14
N ASN A 27 13.46 -8.59 -7.75
CA ASN A 27 13.53 -9.30 -9.03
C ASN A 27 13.08 -8.39 -10.18
N TYR A 28 14.05 -7.73 -10.82
CA TYR A 28 13.78 -6.79 -11.90
C TYR A 28 13.35 -7.42 -13.24
N ALA A 29 13.31 -8.76 -13.35
CA ALA A 29 12.73 -9.39 -14.54
C ALA A 29 11.27 -8.96 -14.75
N ARG A 30 10.52 -8.75 -13.65
CA ARG A 30 9.12 -8.32 -13.72
C ARG A 30 8.96 -6.86 -14.12
N SER A 31 9.77 -5.94 -13.57
CA SER A 31 9.74 -4.52 -13.98
C SER A 31 10.08 -4.37 -15.47
N LYS A 32 11.09 -5.11 -15.95
CA LYS A 32 11.49 -5.14 -17.36
C LYS A 32 10.35 -5.63 -18.26
N ALA A 33 9.68 -6.72 -17.89
CA ALA A 33 8.53 -7.22 -18.65
C ALA A 33 7.37 -6.21 -18.68
N LEU A 34 7.11 -5.50 -17.58
CA LEU A 34 6.10 -4.45 -17.53
C LEU A 34 6.47 -3.24 -18.41
N LEU A 35 7.74 -2.84 -18.42
CA LEU A 35 8.23 -1.75 -19.28
C LEU A 35 8.11 -2.11 -20.76
N GLN A 36 8.55 -3.32 -21.15
CA GLN A 36 8.39 -3.82 -22.52
C GLN A 36 6.93 -3.83 -22.95
N LYS A 37 6.02 -4.21 -22.04
CA LYS A 37 4.58 -4.13 -22.30
C LYS A 37 4.14 -2.67 -22.47
N ALA A 38 4.54 -1.77 -21.58
CA ALA A 38 4.19 -0.35 -21.66
C ALA A 38 4.63 0.29 -22.98
N GLN A 39 5.84 -0.01 -23.48
CA GLN A 39 6.34 0.50 -24.77
C GLN A 39 5.48 0.05 -25.96
N LYS A 40 4.85 -1.14 -25.89
CA LYS A 40 3.90 -1.58 -26.92
C LYS A 40 2.59 -0.79 -26.90
N PHE A 41 2.15 -0.33 -25.73
CA PHE A 41 0.93 0.47 -25.57
C PHE A 41 1.17 1.98 -25.78
N LEU A 42 2.41 2.44 -25.62
CA LEU A 42 2.81 3.83 -25.74
C LEU A 42 3.96 3.95 -26.75
N PRO A 43 3.66 3.94 -28.07
CA PRO A 43 4.65 4.18 -29.10
C PRO A 43 5.33 5.54 -28.87
N GLY A 44 6.66 5.55 -28.73
CA GLY A 44 7.42 6.76 -28.40
C GLY A 44 7.79 6.92 -26.91
N LEU A 45 7.40 5.97 -26.04
CA LEU A 45 7.92 5.92 -24.68
C LEU A 45 9.44 5.69 -24.69
N ASP A 46 10.20 6.74 -24.37
CA ASP A 46 11.62 6.65 -24.07
C ASP A 46 11.83 6.18 -22.62
N PRO A 47 12.42 4.99 -22.39
CA PRO A 47 12.69 4.49 -21.04
C PRO A 47 13.96 5.10 -20.42
N SER A 48 14.71 5.93 -21.16
CA SER A 48 15.95 6.53 -20.65
C SER A 48 15.70 7.36 -19.39
N GLY A 49 16.64 7.31 -18.44
CA GLY A 49 16.51 8.01 -17.14
C GLY A 49 15.55 7.38 -16.14
N GLY A 50 14.86 6.28 -16.48
CA GLY A 50 14.01 5.54 -15.56
C GLY A 50 14.79 4.84 -14.44
N ARG A 51 14.17 4.70 -13.26
CA ARG A 51 14.72 3.96 -12.12
C ARG A 51 13.84 2.78 -11.72
N GLU A 52 14.43 1.60 -11.64
CA GLU A 52 13.77 0.41 -11.10
C GLU A 52 13.83 0.42 -9.57
N TRP A 53 12.73 0.01 -8.92
CA TRP A 53 12.68 -0.11 -7.47
C TRP A 53 11.62 -1.13 -7.03
N MET A 54 11.70 -1.55 -5.78
CA MET A 54 10.74 -2.42 -5.12
C MET A 54 10.39 -1.83 -3.75
N GLY A 55 9.15 -2.04 -3.31
CA GLY A 55 8.72 -1.73 -1.96
C GLY A 55 7.87 -2.86 -1.37
N PHE A 56 7.86 -2.94 -0.05
CA PHE A 56 7.04 -3.89 0.69
C PHE A 56 5.65 -3.31 0.94
N ARG A 57 4.62 -4.12 0.70
CA ARG A 57 3.24 -3.76 1.02
C ARG A 57 2.86 -4.44 2.34
N PRO A 58 2.47 -3.68 3.38
CA PRO A 58 1.94 -4.27 4.60
C PRO A 58 0.54 -4.81 4.27
N SER A 59 0.46 -6.11 4.04
CA SER A 59 -0.77 -6.82 3.69
C SER A 59 -1.14 -7.79 4.79
N LEU A 60 -2.44 -7.97 5.02
CA LEU A 60 -2.99 -8.93 5.97
C LEU A 60 -3.73 -10.05 5.23
N PRO A 61 -3.89 -11.25 5.84
CA PRO A 61 -4.51 -12.39 5.18
C PRO A 61 -5.94 -12.13 4.68
N ASP A 62 -6.67 -11.26 5.37
CA ASP A 62 -8.04 -10.84 5.03
C ASP A 62 -8.11 -9.61 4.13
N SER A 63 -6.97 -9.00 3.78
CA SER A 63 -6.87 -7.74 3.02
C SER A 63 -7.53 -6.52 3.67
N VAL A 64 -7.88 -6.58 4.96
CA VAL A 64 -8.49 -5.48 5.72
C VAL A 64 -7.42 -4.84 6.62
N PRO A 65 -7.27 -3.51 6.70
CA PRO A 65 -6.28 -2.92 7.60
C PRO A 65 -6.61 -3.18 9.07
N VAL A 66 -5.59 -3.16 9.93
CA VAL A 66 -5.75 -3.12 11.38
C VAL A 66 -5.81 -1.66 11.82
N ILE A 67 -6.94 -1.26 12.41
CA ILE A 67 -7.18 0.06 12.99
C ILE A 67 -7.89 -0.14 14.33
N GLY A 68 -7.26 0.31 15.42
CA GLY A 68 -7.86 0.19 16.75
C GLY A 68 -6.84 0.15 17.89
N GLY A 69 -7.34 0.08 19.12
CA GLY A 69 -6.50 0.00 20.32
C GLY A 69 -5.77 -1.34 20.45
N ALA A 70 -4.54 -1.29 20.96
CA ALA A 70 -3.78 -2.49 21.30
C ALA A 70 -4.50 -3.29 22.41
N PRO A 71 -4.44 -4.64 22.38
CA PRO A 71 -5.08 -5.46 23.40
C PRO A 71 -4.46 -5.23 24.78
N GLY A 72 -5.26 -5.40 25.84
CA GLY A 72 -4.79 -5.30 27.22
C GLY A 72 -4.72 -3.89 27.80
N LYS A 73 -5.64 -2.98 27.40
CA LYS A 73 -5.75 -1.58 27.92
C LYS A 73 -4.45 -0.77 27.82
N ARG A 74 -3.61 -1.04 26.81
CA ARG A 74 -2.38 -0.28 26.55
C ARG A 74 -2.71 1.04 25.85
N PRO A 75 -2.00 2.15 26.15
CA PRO A 75 -2.20 3.43 25.48
C PRO A 75 -1.51 3.45 24.10
N VAL A 76 -1.80 2.45 23.26
CA VAL A 76 -1.21 2.27 21.93
C VAL A 76 -2.34 2.05 20.93
N VAL A 77 -2.28 2.74 19.80
CA VAL A 77 -3.21 2.59 18.69
C VAL A 77 -2.47 2.01 17.50
N TYR A 78 -3.08 1.03 16.82
CA TYR A 78 -2.58 0.43 15.60
C TYR A 78 -3.26 1.03 14.37
N ALA A 79 -2.48 1.23 13.31
CA ALA A 79 -2.93 1.71 12.00
C ALA A 79 -2.00 1.17 10.89
N PHE A 80 -2.19 -0.08 10.47
CA PHE A 80 -1.34 -0.72 9.46
C PHE A 80 -2.13 -1.71 8.60
N GLY A 81 -1.48 -2.31 7.59
CA GLY A 81 -2.07 -3.41 6.83
C GLY A 81 -2.91 -3.00 5.62
N HIS A 82 -2.81 -1.75 5.15
CA HIS A 82 -3.62 -1.21 4.05
C HIS A 82 -3.29 -1.77 2.64
N GLY A 83 -2.31 -2.67 2.52
CA GLY A 83 -1.95 -3.31 1.26
C GLY A 83 -1.69 -2.30 0.13
N HIS A 84 -2.50 -2.37 -0.93
CA HIS A 84 -2.40 -1.49 -2.10
C HIS A 84 -3.05 -0.12 -1.93
N LEU A 85 -3.85 0.06 -0.86
CA LEU A 85 -4.74 1.20 -0.69
C LEU A 85 -4.25 2.19 0.37
N GLY A 86 -3.03 2.02 0.89
CA GLY A 86 -2.49 2.86 1.95
C GLY A 86 -2.54 4.36 1.63
N LEU A 87 -2.10 4.77 0.43
CA LEU A 87 -2.17 6.18 0.02
C LEU A 87 -3.62 6.68 -0.08
N THR A 88 -4.49 5.89 -0.71
CA THR A 88 -5.91 6.22 -0.89
C THR A 88 -6.64 6.38 0.44
N GLN A 89 -6.32 5.53 1.41
CA GLN A 89 -6.99 5.46 2.71
C GLN A 89 -6.31 6.27 3.81
N ALA A 90 -5.16 6.91 3.52
CA ALA A 90 -4.34 7.58 4.54
C ALA A 90 -5.10 8.67 5.30
N ALA A 91 -5.77 9.58 4.59
CA ALA A 91 -6.48 10.70 5.22
C ALA A 91 -7.66 10.22 6.10
N ALA A 92 -8.44 9.25 5.59
CA ALA A 92 -9.53 8.65 6.34
C ALA A 92 -9.01 7.94 7.60
N THR A 93 -7.95 7.14 7.47
CA THR A 93 -7.30 6.48 8.61
C THR A 93 -6.80 7.50 9.64
N GLY A 94 -6.17 8.59 9.21
CA GLY A 94 -5.71 9.65 10.11
C GLY A 94 -6.82 10.27 10.95
N ARG A 95 -8.02 10.47 10.36
CA ARG A 95 -9.21 10.93 11.09
C ARG A 95 -9.65 9.92 12.16
N LEU A 96 -9.69 8.63 11.83
CA LEU A 96 -10.04 7.58 12.79
C LEU A 96 -9.04 7.51 13.95
N ILE A 97 -7.75 7.63 13.65
CA ILE A 97 -6.69 7.61 14.67
C ILE A 97 -6.80 8.83 15.59
N ARG A 98 -7.04 10.03 15.05
CA ARG A 98 -7.33 11.22 15.85
C ARG A 98 -8.47 10.97 16.83
N ASP A 99 -9.60 10.45 16.34
CA ASP A 99 -10.80 10.24 17.17
C ASP A 99 -10.51 9.24 18.29
N LEU A 100 -9.84 8.13 17.98
CA LEU A 100 -9.40 7.14 18.98
C LEU A 100 -8.48 7.73 20.04
N VAL A 101 -7.49 8.55 19.65
CA VAL A 101 -6.52 9.16 20.57
C VAL A 101 -7.18 10.20 21.47
N LEU A 102 -8.17 10.94 20.95
CA LEU A 102 -8.92 11.94 21.72
C LEU A 102 -10.09 11.36 22.52
N GLY A 103 -10.31 10.04 22.48
CA GLY A 103 -11.45 9.38 23.14
C GLY A 103 -12.81 9.75 22.51
N GLN A 104 -12.82 10.19 21.26
CA GLN A 104 -14.02 10.52 20.51
C GLN A 104 -14.57 9.29 19.80
N THR A 105 -15.88 9.26 19.56
CA THR A 105 -16.52 8.21 18.78
C THR A 105 -16.13 8.34 17.30
N PRO A 106 -15.50 7.32 16.68
CA PRO A 106 -15.17 7.36 15.27
C PRO A 106 -16.44 7.40 14.39
N PRO A 107 -16.37 7.98 13.19
CA PRO A 107 -17.51 8.11 12.27
C PRO A 107 -17.99 6.79 11.64
N ILE A 108 -17.25 5.69 11.83
CA ILE A 108 -17.60 4.35 11.34
C ILE A 108 -17.32 3.32 12.44
N GLU A 109 -17.99 2.17 12.36
CA GLU A 109 -17.73 1.04 13.26
C GLU A 109 -16.35 0.44 13.00
N LEU A 110 -15.56 0.28 14.08
CA LEU A 110 -14.18 -0.23 13.98
C LEU A 110 -14.03 -1.73 14.20
N ALA A 111 -15.09 -2.45 14.58
CA ALA A 111 -15.02 -3.88 14.85
C ALA A 111 -14.38 -4.70 13.68
N PRO A 112 -14.69 -4.42 12.39
CA PRO A 112 -14.07 -5.13 11.28
C PRO A 112 -12.56 -4.87 11.12
N PHE A 113 -12.06 -3.75 11.65
CA PHE A 113 -10.65 -3.36 11.59
C PHE A 113 -9.88 -3.69 12.87
N SER A 114 -10.57 -4.24 13.88
CA SER A 114 -9.99 -4.50 15.20
C SER A 114 -8.77 -5.40 15.11
N PRO A 115 -7.70 -5.15 15.90
CA PRO A 115 -6.59 -6.09 16.03
C PRO A 115 -6.99 -7.43 16.69
N GLN A 116 -8.16 -7.50 17.34
CA GLN A 116 -8.66 -8.71 18.01
C GLN A 116 -9.51 -9.61 17.10
N ARG A 117 -9.60 -9.32 15.80
CA ARG A 117 -10.36 -10.13 14.85
C ARG A 117 -9.63 -11.39 14.36
N PHE A 118 -8.38 -11.56 14.79
CA PHE A 118 -7.52 -12.71 14.49
C PHE A 118 -7.28 -13.53 15.76
#